data_AF-A0A431HQ01-F1
#
_entry.id   AF-A0A431HQ01-F1
#
_cell.length_a   1.000
_cell.length_b   1.000
_cell.length_c   1.000
_cell.angle_alpha   90.00
_cell.angle_beta   90.00
_cell.angle_gamma   90.00
#
_symmetry.space_group_name_H-M   'P 1'
#
loop_
_entity.id
_entity.type
_entity.pdbx_description
1 polymer ?
#
loop_
_entity_poly.entity_id
_entity_poly.type
_entity_poly.pdbx_seq_one_letter_code
_entity_poly.pdbx_strand_id
1 'polypeptide(L)'
;MNWLAMAILTSILWGLCYASTEQIVKHINVKTYLAISSFICCIGFCIFAYFEPSQKDFDEKFLKALPWIAISIASSFLGSFCSTYAIKHGGASLSAVIEISYPVWVVLFTSIFSWQNNFSTNLFLGGSLIFLGTVLVIRS
;
A
#
# COMPACT_ATOMS: atom_id res chain seq x y z
N MET A 1 6.78 -3.07 20.03
CA MET A 1 6.98 -1.80 19.29
C MET A 1 5.69 -0.99 19.30
N ASN A 2 5.77 0.34 19.34
CA ASN A 2 4.59 1.20 19.24
C ASN A 2 4.10 1.23 17.77
N TRP A 3 2.81 0.94 17.54
CA TRP A 3 2.19 0.93 16.21
C TRP A 3 2.35 2.28 15.49
N LEU A 4 2.35 3.39 16.23
CA LEU A 4 2.52 4.73 15.67
C LEU A 4 3.92 4.91 15.08
N ALA A 5 4.94 4.42 15.78
CA ALA A 5 6.32 4.49 15.30
C ALA A 5 6.50 3.64 14.02
N MET A 6 5.84 2.48 13.95
CA MET A 6 5.84 1.65 12.74
C MET A 6 5.14 2.36 11.58
N ALA A 7 3.99 2.99 11.80
CA ALA A 7 3.27 3.74 10.75
C ALA A 7 4.10 4.91 10.19
N ILE A 8 4.80 5.65 11.04
CA ILE A 8 5.72 6.73 10.62
C ILE A 8 6.91 6.15 9.85
N LEU A 9 7.51 5.07 10.35
CA LEU A 9 8.61 4.43 9.65
C LEU A 9 8.17 3.91 8.27
N THR A 10 6.98 3.34 8.17
CA THR A 10 6.37 2.90 6.90
C THR A 10 6.24 4.05 5.91
N SER A 11 5.77 5.24 6.33
CA SER A 11 5.64 6.37 5.40
C SER A 11 7.00 6.85 4.88
N ILE A 12 8.02 6.89 5.74
CA ILE A 12 9.41 7.23 5.35
C ILE A 12 9.96 6.20 4.35
N LEU A 13 9.81 4.91 4.64
CA LEU A 13 10.30 3.83 3.79
C LEU A 13 9.60 3.79 2.43
N TRP A 14 8.29 4.08 2.38
CA TRP A 14 7.57 4.21 1.11
C TRP A 14 8.05 5.42 0.30
N GLY A 15 8.34 6.56 0.94
CA GLY A 15 8.94 7.71 0.24
C GLY A 15 10.28 7.37 -0.42
N LEU A 16 11.16 6.66 0.31
CA LEU A 16 12.44 6.17 -0.22
C LEU A 16 12.23 5.13 -1.35
N CYS A 17 11.27 4.23 -1.17
CA CYS A 17 10.90 3.22 -2.16
C CYS A 17 10.44 3.87 -3.48
N TYR A 18 9.61 4.91 -3.42
CA TYR A 18 9.13 5.61 -4.61
C TYR A 18 10.26 6.32 -5.34
N ALA A 19 11.08 7.08 -4.61
CA ALA A 19 12.22 7.80 -5.18
C ALA A 19 13.23 6.85 -5.84
N SER A 20 13.51 5.71 -5.23
CA SER A 20 14.39 4.68 -5.81
C SER A 20 13.74 3.95 -6.99
N THR A 21 12.44 3.63 -6.90
CA THR A 21 11.68 2.99 -8.00
C THR A 21 11.72 3.85 -9.25
N GLU A 22 11.56 5.17 -9.14
CA GLU A 22 11.67 6.09 -10.27
C GLU A 22 13.01 5.98 -10.99
N GLN A 23 14.12 5.83 -10.26
CA GLN A 23 15.43 5.63 -10.89
C GLN A 23 15.53 4.26 -11.57
N ILE A 24 14.97 3.22 -10.95
CA ILE A 24 15.02 1.85 -11.48
C ILE A 24 14.22 1.73 -12.78
N VAL A 25 12.98 2.23 -12.82
CA VAL A 25 12.07 2.06 -13.97
C VAL A 25 12.46 2.89 -15.20
N LYS A 26 13.44 3.79 -15.08
CA LYS A 26 14.15 4.43 -16.21
C LYS A 26 15.03 3.45 -16.98
N HIS A 27 15.56 2.44 -16.31
CA HIS A 27 16.53 1.50 -16.86
C HIS A 27 15.93 0.12 -17.16
N ILE A 28 14.88 -0.29 -16.44
CA ILE A 28 14.24 -1.59 -16.62
C ILE A 28 12.72 -1.49 -16.79
N ASN A 29 12.12 -2.54 -17.37
CA ASN A 29 10.66 -2.60 -17.55
C ASN A 29 9.95 -2.77 -16.20
N VAL A 30 8.77 -2.15 -16.05
CA VAL A 30 7.86 -2.27 -14.90
C VAL A 30 7.63 -3.73 -14.53
N LYS A 31 7.33 -4.60 -15.51
CA LYS A 31 7.06 -6.03 -15.28
C LYS A 31 8.28 -6.75 -14.70
N THR A 32 9.48 -6.44 -15.21
CA THR A 32 10.73 -7.01 -14.73
C THR A 32 11.04 -6.57 -13.30
N TYR A 33 10.88 -5.27 -13.02
CA TYR A 33 11.06 -4.74 -11.67
C TYR A 33 10.10 -5.39 -10.66
N LEU A 34 8.82 -5.49 -11.01
CA LEU A 34 7.80 -6.10 -10.15
C LEU A 34 8.07 -7.57 -9.88
N ALA A 35 8.53 -8.33 -10.88
CA ALA A 35 8.90 -9.73 -10.69
C ALA A 35 10.09 -9.87 -9.74
N ILE A 36 11.16 -9.09 -9.94
CA ILE A 36 12.37 -9.12 -9.10
C ILE A 36 12.04 -8.70 -7.66
N SER A 37 11.34 -7.56 -7.49
CA SER A 37 10.97 -7.05 -6.17
C SER A 37 10.07 -8.03 -5.42
N SER A 38 9.05 -8.59 -6.08
CA SER A 38 8.16 -9.59 -5.46
C SER A 38 8.92 -10.85 -5.03
N PHE A 39 9.89 -11.31 -5.84
CA PHE A 39 10.71 -12.46 -5.50
C PHE A 39 11.62 -12.18 -4.29
N ILE A 40 12.28 -11.02 -4.25
CA ILE A 40 13.12 -10.61 -3.11
C ILE A 40 12.27 -10.45 -1.84
N CYS A 41 11.10 -9.82 -1.93
CA CYS A 41 10.17 -9.69 -0.82
C CYS A 41 9.70 -11.07 -0.31
N CYS A 42 9.38 -12.00 -1.22
CA CYS A 42 9.02 -13.37 -0.85
C CYS A 42 10.13 -14.04 -0.02
N ILE A 43 11.38 -13.98 -0.47
CA ILE A 43 12.53 -14.50 0.28
C ILE A 43 12.62 -13.83 1.65
N GLY A 44 12.54 -12.50 1.72
CA GLY A 44 12.60 -11.75 2.97
C GLY A 44 11.51 -12.16 3.95
N PHE A 45 10.26 -12.27 3.49
CA PHE A 45 9.14 -12.71 4.33
C PHE A 45 9.26 -14.17 4.76
N CYS A 46 9.78 -15.07 3.92
CA CYS A 46 10.07 -16.45 4.31
C CYS A 46 11.13 -16.52 5.43
N ILE A 47 12.17 -15.69 5.36
CA ILE A 47 13.19 -15.60 6.41
C ILE A 47 12.54 -15.09 7.72
N PHE A 48 11.73 -14.03 7.65
CA PHE A 48 11.02 -13.53 8.84
C PHE A 48 10.09 -14.60 9.44
N ALA A 49 9.32 -15.29 8.61
CA ALA A 49 8.40 -16.34 9.05
C ALA A 49 9.13 -17.54 9.69
N TYR A 50 10.37 -17.82 9.29
CA TYR A 50 11.18 -18.87 9.91
C TYR A 50 11.57 -18.52 11.36
N PHE A 51 11.86 -17.25 11.65
CA PHE A 51 12.24 -16.80 13.00
C PHE A 51 11.05 -16.56 13.93
N GLU A 52 9.87 -16.27 13.37
CA GLU A 52 8.62 -16.12 14.11
C GLU A 52 7.56 -17.15 13.64
N PRO A 53 7.78 -18.46 13.90
CA PRO A 53 6.88 -19.48 13.40
C PRO A 53 5.51 -19.42 14.10
N SER A 54 4.48 -19.05 13.36
CA SER A 54 3.10 -19.04 13.83
C SER A 54 2.44 -20.41 13.63
N GLN A 55 2.77 -21.36 14.51
CA GLN A 55 2.30 -22.74 14.45
C GLN A 55 0.76 -22.92 14.48
N LYS A 56 -0.01 -21.84 14.69
CA LYS A 56 -1.48 -21.85 14.77
C LYS A 56 -2.18 -21.12 13.62
N ASP A 57 -1.45 -20.50 12.70
CA ASP A 57 -2.06 -19.68 11.65
C ASP A 57 -2.76 -20.51 10.55
N PHE A 58 -2.50 -21.82 10.50
CA PHE A 58 -3.12 -22.77 9.57
C PHE A 58 -4.28 -23.56 10.21
N ASP A 59 -4.89 -23.03 11.28
CA ASP A 59 -6.09 -23.62 11.89
C ASP A 59 -7.38 -23.31 11.08
N GLU A 60 -8.54 -23.67 11.61
CA GLU A 60 -9.84 -23.37 10.95
C GLU A 60 -10.08 -21.87 10.69
N LYS A 61 -9.38 -20.97 11.40
CA LYS A 61 -9.49 -19.51 11.16
C LYS A 61 -8.79 -19.11 9.86
N PHE A 62 -7.81 -19.89 9.39
CA PHE A 62 -7.18 -19.68 8.09
C PHE A 62 -8.21 -19.71 6.96
N LEU A 63 -9.10 -20.71 6.97
CA LEU A 63 -10.15 -20.84 5.95
C LEU A 63 -11.12 -19.65 5.97
N LYS A 64 -11.39 -19.07 7.14
CA LYS A 64 -12.20 -17.85 7.27
C LYS A 64 -11.47 -16.60 6.76
N ALA A 65 -10.15 -16.57 6.85
CA ALA A 65 -9.31 -15.47 6.34
C ALA A 65 -9.05 -15.57 4.83
N LEU A 66 -9.20 -16.76 4.22
CA LEU A 66 -8.83 -17.03 2.83
C LEU A 66 -9.44 -16.05 1.81
N PRO A 67 -10.73 -15.65 1.89
CA PRO A 67 -11.28 -14.65 0.96
C PRO A 67 -10.60 -13.29 1.09
N TRP A 68 -10.28 -12.88 2.32
CA TRP A 68 -9.61 -11.60 2.60
C TRP A 68 -8.15 -11.63 2.14
N ILE A 69 -7.46 -12.76 2.32
CA ILE A 69 -6.12 -13.00 1.79
C ILE A 69 -6.15 -12.89 0.26
N ALA A 70 -7.12 -13.54 -0.40
CA ALA A 70 -7.25 -13.49 -1.86
C ALA A 70 -7.49 -12.06 -2.37
N ILE A 71 -8.42 -11.32 -1.74
CA ILE A 71 -8.68 -9.91 -2.07
C ILE A 71 -7.42 -9.08 -1.87
N SER A 72 -6.74 -9.23 -0.73
CA SER A 72 -5.53 -8.48 -0.42
C SER A 72 -4.40 -8.76 -1.41
N ILE A 73 -4.19 -10.01 -1.81
CA ILE A 73 -3.16 -10.38 -2.81
C ILE A 73 -3.51 -9.77 -4.17
N ALA A 74 -4.77 -9.91 -4.60
CA ALA A 74 -5.23 -9.36 -5.87
C ALA A 74 -5.10 -7.82 -5.91
N SER A 75 -5.53 -7.13 -4.85
CA SER A 75 -5.41 -5.67 -4.75
C SER A 75 -3.97 -5.21 -4.67
N SER A 76 -3.11 -5.90 -3.91
CA SER A 76 -1.70 -5.55 -3.80
C SER A 76 -0.95 -5.77 -5.12
N PHE A 77 -1.27 -6.84 -5.86
CA PHE A 77 -0.71 -7.09 -7.18
C PHE A 77 -1.10 -6.00 -8.17
N LEU A 78 -2.40 -5.69 -8.29
CA LEU A 78 -2.89 -4.65 -9.19
C LEU A 78 -2.39 -3.26 -8.77
N GLY A 79 -2.44 -2.95 -7.48
CA GLY A 79 -1.95 -1.70 -6.92
C GLY A 79 -0.46 -1.49 -7.19
N SER A 80 0.37 -2.52 -7.00
CA SER A 80 1.81 -2.44 -7.29
C SER A 80 2.08 -2.18 -8.77
N PHE A 81 1.31 -2.82 -9.66
CA PHE A 81 1.39 -2.56 -11.10
C PHE A 81 0.99 -1.13 -11.45
N CYS A 82 -0.16 -0.67 -10.97
CA CYS A 82 -0.66 0.68 -11.21
C CYS A 82 0.28 1.76 -10.68
N SER A 83 0.75 1.61 -9.44
CA SER A 83 1.67 2.57 -8.79
C SER A 83 3.01 2.62 -9.53
N THR A 84 3.63 1.47 -9.81
CA THR A 84 4.91 1.44 -10.55
C THR A 84 4.78 2.01 -11.95
N TYR A 85 3.65 1.74 -12.62
CA TYR A 85 3.34 2.34 -13.93
C TYR A 85 3.18 3.87 -13.83
N ALA A 86 2.45 4.35 -12.82
CA ALA A 86 2.29 5.78 -12.56
C ALA A 86 3.65 6.45 -12.29
N ILE A 87 4.50 5.85 -11.46
CA ILE A 87 5.85 6.35 -11.18
C ILE A 87 6.68 6.44 -12.46
N LYS A 88 6.61 5.42 -13.32
CA LYS A 88 7.36 5.42 -14.59
C LYS A 88 6.95 6.56 -15.53
N HIS A 89 5.67 6.89 -15.59
CA HIS A 89 5.13 7.81 -16.58
C HIS A 89 4.88 9.24 -16.05
N GLY A 90 4.61 9.39 -14.76
CA GLY A 90 4.31 10.66 -14.09
C GLY A 90 5.34 11.08 -13.04
N GLY A 91 6.34 10.24 -12.74
CA GLY A 91 7.36 10.48 -11.71
C GLY A 91 6.89 10.08 -10.30
N ALA A 92 7.85 9.90 -9.38
CA ALA A 92 7.56 9.43 -8.02
C ALA A 92 6.74 10.45 -7.22
N SER A 93 7.09 11.74 -7.32
CA SER A 93 6.46 12.80 -6.54
C SER A 93 4.97 12.94 -6.86
N LEU A 94 4.63 13.08 -8.14
CA LEU A 94 3.24 13.23 -8.58
C LEU A 94 2.41 11.97 -8.25
N SER A 95 2.99 10.79 -8.46
CA SER A 95 2.32 9.51 -8.14
C SER A 95 2.02 9.42 -6.64
N ALA A 96 3.02 9.65 -5.78
CA ALA A 96 2.84 9.60 -4.32
C ALA A 96 1.77 10.58 -3.81
N VAL A 97 1.74 11.79 -4.38
CA VAL A 97 0.82 12.86 -3.97
C VAL A 97 -0.63 12.52 -4.33
N ILE A 98 -0.87 11.92 -5.50
CA ILE A 98 -2.20 11.44 -5.91
C ILE A 98 -2.60 10.21 -5.08
N GLU A 99 -1.66 9.28 -4.88
CA GLU A 99 -1.89 8.05 -4.13
C GLU A 99 -2.25 8.31 -2.66
N ILE A 100 -1.83 9.44 -2.07
CA ILE A 100 -2.19 9.85 -0.70
C ILE A 100 -3.70 9.98 -0.46
N SER A 101 -4.53 9.89 -1.50
CA SER A 101 -5.99 9.73 -1.41
C SER A 101 -6.46 8.36 -0.88
N TYR A 102 -5.59 7.34 -0.82
CA TYR A 102 -5.93 6.00 -0.32
C TYR A 102 -6.58 5.93 1.07
N PRO A 103 -6.29 6.82 2.06
CA PRO A 103 -6.98 6.79 3.35
C PRO A 103 -8.49 6.96 3.22
N VAL A 104 -8.97 7.74 2.25
CA VAL A 104 -10.41 7.88 1.97
C VAL A 104 -10.99 6.54 1.51
N TRP A 105 -10.30 5.85 0.60
CA TRP A 105 -10.68 4.52 0.12
C TRP A 105 -10.61 3.47 1.23
N VAL A 106 -9.63 3.54 2.13
CA VAL A 106 -9.51 2.64 3.30
C VAL A 106 -10.73 2.78 4.20
N VAL A 107 -11.18 4.00 4.53
CA VAL A 107 -12.36 4.16 5.38
C VAL A 107 -13.64 3.69 4.68
N LEU A 108 -13.77 3.93 3.37
CA LEU A 108 -14.88 3.39 2.57
C LEU A 108 -14.91 1.85 2.64
N PHE A 109 -13.80 1.18 2.30
CA PHE A 109 -13.76 -0.29 2.24
C PHE A 109 -13.86 -0.94 3.61
N THR A 110 -13.25 -0.37 4.65
CA THR A 110 -13.43 -0.87 6.03
C THR A 110 -14.88 -0.74 6.50
N SER A 111 -15.57 0.36 6.16
CA SER A 111 -17.01 0.51 6.47
C SER A 111 -17.86 -0.53 5.75
N ILE A 112 -17.55 -0.80 4.47
CA ILE A 112 -18.24 -1.83 3.67
C ILE A 112 -17.98 -3.23 4.25
N PHE A 113 -16.72 -3.56 4.54
CA PHE A 113 -16.33 -4.91 4.97
C PHE A 113 -16.77 -5.22 6.41
N SER A 114 -16.74 -4.23 7.30
CA SER A 114 -17.16 -4.39 8.69
C SER A 114 -18.68 -4.27 8.88
N TRP A 115 -19.44 -3.94 7.82
CA TRP A 115 -20.88 -3.64 7.90
C TRP A 115 -21.22 -2.57 8.96
N GLN A 116 -20.25 -1.71 9.28
CA GLN A 116 -20.38 -0.64 10.27
C GLN A 116 -20.30 0.71 9.57
N ASN A 117 -21.26 1.58 9.88
CA ASN A 117 -21.28 2.93 9.35
C ASN A 117 -20.28 3.80 10.12
N ASN A 118 -19.04 3.88 9.63
CA ASN A 118 -18.00 4.76 10.17
C ASN A 118 -17.99 6.14 9.50
N PHE A 119 -19.00 6.47 8.69
CA PHE A 119 -19.09 7.77 8.02
C PHE A 119 -19.47 8.86 9.03
N SER A 120 -18.48 9.67 9.39
CA SER A 120 -18.66 10.88 10.20
C SER A 120 -18.41 12.13 9.37
N THR A 121 -18.98 13.27 9.77
CA THR A 121 -18.70 14.56 9.14
C THR A 121 -17.20 14.90 9.14
N ASN A 122 -16.47 14.46 10.18
CA ASN A 122 -15.02 14.65 10.29
C ASN A 122 -14.25 13.85 9.22
N LEU A 123 -14.74 12.67 8.83
CA LEU A 123 -14.15 11.89 7.74
C LEU A 123 -14.26 12.64 6.41
N PHE A 124 -15.42 13.22 6.12
CA PHE A 124 -15.61 14.00 4.90
C PHE A 124 -14.70 15.22 4.87
N LEU A 125 -14.62 15.97 5.99
CA LEU A 125 -13.71 17.11 6.10
C LEU A 125 -12.24 16.71 5.93
N GLY A 126 -11.80 15.65 6.63
CA GLY A 126 -10.44 15.14 6.52
C GLY A 126 -10.11 14.65 5.11
N GLY A 127 -11.03 13.92 4.48
CA GLY A 127 -10.89 13.46 3.09
C GLY A 127 -10.80 14.63 2.10
N SER A 128 -11.64 15.67 2.25
CA SER A 128 -11.55 16.88 1.44
C SER A 128 -10.21 17.60 1.62
N LEU A 129 -9.69 17.68 2.84
CA LEU A 129 -8.38 18.29 3.11
C LEU A 129 -7.23 17.50 2.46
N ILE A 130 -7.31 16.16 2.43
CA ILE A 130 -6.33 15.32 1.72
C ILE A 130 -6.32 15.69 0.23
N PHE A 131 -7.48 15.73 -0.43
CA PHE A 131 -7.55 16.08 -1.85
C PHE A 131 -7.11 17.52 -2.13
N LEU A 132 -7.46 18.48 -1.28
CA LEU A 132 -7.00 19.86 -1.40
C LEU A 132 -5.48 19.96 -1.25
N GLY A 133 -4.90 19.26 -0.27
CA GLY A 133 -3.45 19.18 -0.09
C GLY A 133 -2.75 18.59 -1.31
N THR A 134 -3.28 17.50 -1.86
CA THR A 134 -2.82 16.90 -3.13
C THR A 134 -2.82 17.93 -4.26
N VAL A 135 -3.91 18.68 -4.46
CA VAL A 135 -4.00 19.70 -5.53
C VAL A 135 -2.96 20.81 -5.35
N LEU A 136 -2.72 21.26 -4.11
CA LEU A 136 -1.73 22.30 -3.83
C LEU A 136 -0.31 21.84 -4.18
N VAL A 137 0.06 20.62 -3.80
CA VAL A 137 1.41 20.07 -4.09
C VAL A 137 1.62 19.83 -5.58
N ILE A 138 0.57 19.48 -6.33
CA ILE A 138 0.66 19.30 -7.78
C ILE A 138 0.85 20.64 -8.51
N ARG A 139 0.31 21.74 -7.97
CA ARG A 139 0.33 23.07 -8.61
C ARG A 139 1.46 23.98 -8.14
N SER A 140 2.26 23.58 -7.16
CA SER A 140 3.46 24.30 -6.68
C SER A 140 4.67 24.05 -7.56
#